data_AF-A0A4Y2GS71-F1
#
_entry.id   AF-A0A4Y2GS71-F1
#
_cell.length_a   1.000
_cell.length_b   1.000
_cell.length_c   1.000
_cell.angle_alpha   90.00
_cell.angle_beta   90.00
_cell.angle_gamma   90.00
#
_symmetry.space_group_name_H-M   'P 1'
#
loop_
_entity.id
_entity.type
_entity.pdbx_description
1 polymer ?
#
loop_
_entity_poly.entity_id
_entity_poly.type
_entity_poly.pdbx_seq_one_letter_code
_entity_poly.pdbx_strand_id
1 'polypeptide(L)' 'YELVETIMNSGIVSEIIIRQADRRDSALFSCIAVNAYGRDDTNIQLIVQGKLSDVNIQLRL' A
#
# COMPACT_ATOMS: atom_id res chain seq x y z
N TYR A 1 -10.63 0.05 -4.43
CA TYR A 1 -9.42 -0.27 -3.65
C TYR A 1 -9.83 -1.18 -2.52
N GLU A 2 -9.13 -2.28 -2.32
CA GLU A 2 -9.33 -3.19 -1.17
C GLU A 2 -8.07 -3.12 -0.31
N LEU A 3 -8.23 -2.94 1.01
CA LEU A 3 -7.14 -2.98 1.98
C LEU A 3 -7.25 -4.29 2.76
N VAL A 4 -6.16 -5.05 2.81
CA VAL A 4 -6.04 -6.28 3.58
C VAL A 4 -4.90 -6.11 4.57
N GLU A 5 -5.19 -6.28 5.85
CA GLU A 5 -4.19 -6.24 6.92
C GLU A 5 -3.96 -7.65 7.47
N THR A 6 -2.69 -8.05 7.53
CA THR A 6 -2.29 -9.34 8.09
C THR A 6 -1.36 -9.11 9.28
N ILE A 7 -1.80 -9.55 10.47
CA ILE A 7 -1.00 -9.52 11.69
C ILE A 7 -0.07 -10.73 11.68
N MET A 8 1.24 -10.48 11.75
CA MET A 8 2.27 -11.49 11.88
C MET A 8 3.01 -11.31 13.21
N ASN A 9 3.73 -12.34 13.65
CA ASN A 9 4.62 -12.21 14.81
C ASN A 9 5.71 -11.13 14.63
N SER A 10 5.99 -10.73 13.39
CA SER A 10 7.03 -9.74 13.05
C SER A 10 6.52 -8.32 12.82
N GLY A 11 5.20 -8.09 12.87
CA GLY A 11 4.61 -6.80 12.53
C GLY A 11 3.29 -6.95 11.78
N ILE A 12 2.84 -5.87 11.16
CA ILE A 12 1.61 -5.83 10.35
C ILE A 12 2.01 -5.66 8.89
N VAL A 13 1.42 -6.46 8.02
CA VAL A 13 1.50 -6.27 6.57
C VAL A 13 0.20 -5.67 6.09
N SER A 14 0.29 -4.54 5.37
CA SER A 14 -0.84 -3.87 4.73
C SER A 14 -0.75 -4.06 3.22
N GLU A 15 -1.79 -4.64 2.63
CA GLU A 15 -1.89 -4.87 1.19
C GLU A 15 -3.01 -4.04 0.59
N ILE A 16 -2.70 -3.23 -0.41
CA ILE A 16 -3.67 -2.48 -1.19
C ILE A 16 -3.82 -3.15 -2.55
N ILE A 17 -5.04 -3.59 -2.85
CA ILE A 17 -5.40 -4.22 -4.12
C ILE A 17 -6.17 -3.19 -4.95
N ILE A 18 -5.67 -2.94 -6.15
CA ILE A 18 -6.27 -2.08 -7.17
C ILE A 18 -6.63 -2.97 -8.37
N ARG A 19 -7.93 -3.28 -8.49
CA ARG A 19 -8.43 -4.05 -9.64
C ARG A 19 -8.57 -3.12 -10.84
N GLN A 20 -8.20 -3.59 -12.02
CA GLN A 20 -8.30 -2.84 -13.27
C GLN A 20 -7.70 -1.43 -13.18
N ALA A 21 -6.49 -1.30 -12.65
CA ALA A 21 -5.84 -0.01 -12.43
C ALA A 21 -5.65 0.76 -13.74
N ASP A 22 -5.96 2.05 -13.72
CA ASP A 22 -5.71 2.98 -14.83
C ASP A 22 -4.78 4.14 -14.41
N ARG A 23 -4.50 5.04 -15.34
CA ARG A 23 -3.54 6.14 -15.10
C ARG A 23 -3.92 7.04 -13.92
N ARG A 24 -5.20 7.14 -13.59
CA ARG A 24 -5.74 7.93 -12.47
C ARG A 24 -5.43 7.32 -11.11
N ASP A 25 -5.09 6.04 -11.07
CA ASP A 25 -4.64 5.36 -9.85
C ASP A 25 -3.17 5.67 -9.52
N SER A 26 -2.47 6.40 -10.38
CA SER A 26 -1.11 6.89 -10.09
C SER A 26 -1.17 7.88 -8.92
N ALA A 27 -0.64 7.47 -7.78
CA ALA A 27 -0.71 8.21 -6.53
C ALA A 27 0.49 7.89 -5.62
N LEU A 28 0.68 8.72 -4.60
CA LEU A 28 1.57 8.44 -3.49
C LEU A 28 0.79 7.65 -2.43
N PHE A 29 1.20 6.42 -2.17
CA PHE A 29 0.67 5.58 -1.11
C PHE A 29 1.56 5.70 0.12
N SER A 30 0.97 6.07 1.25
CA SER A 30 1.68 6.24 2.51
C SER A 30 1.22 5.20 3.52
N CYS A 31 2.16 4.42 4.03
CA CYS A 31 1.97 3.56 5.19
C CYS A 31 2.45 4.30 6.43
N ILE A 32 1.64 4.25 7.48
CA ILE A 32 1.88 4.98 8.72
C ILE A 32 1.77 3.96 9.85
N ALA A 33 2.88 3.61 10.49
CA ALA A 33 2.86 2.83 11.72
C ALA A 33 3.01 3.77 12.91
N VAL A 34 2.12 3.65 13.90
CA VAL A 34 2.18 4.42 15.13
C VAL A 34 2.16 3.47 16.31
N ASN A 35 3.11 3.64 17.22
CA ASN A 35 3.12 2.98 18.52
C ASN A 35 3.30 4.03 19.64
N ALA A 36 3.36 3.58 20.89
CA ALA A 36 3.48 4.48 22.04
C ALA A 36 4.80 5.29 22.09
N TYR A 37 5.80 4.90 21.30
CA TYR A 37 7.16 5.45 21.33
C TYR A 37 7.50 6.28 20.09
N GLY A 38 6.69 6.21 19.04
CA GLY A 38 6.99 6.91 17.81
C GLY A 38 6.09 6.52 16.65
N ARG A 39 6.45 7.09 15.51
CA ARG A 39 5.77 6.94 14.24
C ARG A 39 6.81 6.61 13.18
N ASP A 40 6.47 5.68 12.30
CA ASP A 40 7.24 5.40 11.09
C ASP A 40 6.37 5.63 9.84
N ASP A 41 6.96 6.28 8.85
CA ASP A 41 6.29 6.72 7.63
C ASP A 41 7.01 6.15 6.41
N THR A 42 6.33 5.27 5.67
CA THR A 42 6.86 4.69 4.42
C THR A 42 5.99 5.11 3.24
N ASN A 43 6.61 5.69 2.23
CA ASN A 43 5.93 6.20 1.03
C ASN A 43 6.31 5.40 -0.22
N ILE A 44 5.31 5.05 -1.03
CA ILE A 44 5.47 4.40 -2.33
C ILE A 44 4.78 5.25 -3.40
N GLN A 45 5.52 5.66 -4.42
CA GLN A 45 4.93 6.33 -5.58
C GLN A 45 4.55 5.29 -6.64
N LEU A 46 3.24 5.08 -6.82
CA LEU A 46 2.72 4.26 -7.92
C LEU A 46 2.60 5.11 -9.18
N ILE A 47 3.17 4.64 -10.27
CA ILE A 47 3.01 5.24 -11.60
C ILE A 47 2.46 4.17 -12.54
N VAL A 48 1.20 4.34 -12.97
CA VAL A 48 0.55 3.40 -13.89
C VAL A 48 0.77 3.87 -15.33
N GLN A 49 1.58 3.13 -16.09
CA GLN A 49 1.84 3.39 -17.50
C GLN A 49 1.14 2.32 -18.35
N GLY A 50 -0.04 2.62 -18.92
CA GLY A 50 -0.77 1.67 -19.78
C GLY A 50 -2.26 1.57 -19.48
N LYS A 51 -2.86 0.38 -19.72
CA LYS A 51 -4.29 0.06 -19.52
C LYS A 51 -4.49 -1.01 -18.43
N LEU A 52 -5.65 -0.94 -17.76
CA LEU A 52 -6.31 -1.89 -16.86
C LEU A 52 -5.51 -3.16 -16.51
N SER A 53 -4.67 -3.05 -15.49
CA SER A 53 -3.97 -4.18 -14.88
C SER A 53 -4.33 -4.30 -13.40
N ASP A 54 -4.43 -5.51 -12.89
CA ASP A 54 -4.56 -5.71 -11.44
C ASP A 54 -3.20 -5.44 -10.78
N VAL A 55 -3.18 -4.56 -9.79
CA VAL A 55 -2.00 -4.16 -9.04
C VAL A 55 -2.21 -4.50 -7.57
N ASN A 56 -1.21 -5.15 -6.96
CA ASN A 56 -1.14 -5.38 -5.52
C ASN A 56 0.08 -4.64 -4.97
N ILE A 57 -0.15 -3.74 -4.03
CA ILE A 57 0.90 -3.01 -3.32
C ILE A 57 0.96 -3.60 -1.91
N GLN A 58 2.10 -4.19 -1.57
CA GLN A 58 2.35 -4.74 -0.24
C GLN A 58 3.31 -3.82 0.52
N LEU A 59 2.83 -3.27 1.62
CA LEU A 59 3.57 -2.43 2.55
C LEU A 59 3.83 -3.23 3.83
N ARG A 60 5.08 -3.24 4.27
CA ARG A 60 5.51 -3.93 5.50
C ARG A 60 6.25 -2.94 6.39
N LEU A 61 5.77 -2.83 7.63
CA LEU A 61 6.38 -2.09 8.73
C LEU A 61 6.63 -3.03 9.91
#